data_AF-A0A963MY19-F1
#
_entry.id   AF-A0A963MY19-F1
#
_cell.length_a   1.000
_cell.length_b   1.000
_cell.length_c   1.000
_cell.angle_alpha   90.00
_cell.angle_beta   90.00
_cell.angle_gamma   90.00
#
_symmetry.space_group_name_H-M   'P 1'
#
loop_
_entity.id
_entity.type
_entity.pdbx_description
1 polymer ?
#
loop_
_entity_poly.entity_id
_entity_poly.type
_entity_poly.pdbx_seq_one_letter_code
_entity_poly.pdbx_strand_id
1 'polypeptide(L)'
;MFHSVPPSGLTALVRGFALLAFGASLATPAFAETVYRWKDAQGITHYSSSPPPEGSARQLDLKPPPPPRDPALDRQSLQQRVETANRQSAEQKDRESKAAAREQEAAARVQRCGLARQQLGVLKAGVPVYGRGSDGKRAYLDEAERRAALESAEAEFREACSGVDDTTMRAATREANRDMRSAILCADARERVAQLTRSGTRASSEDIRRAQAAMEKQCGR
;
A
#
# COMPACT_ATOMS: atom_id res chain seq x y z
N MET A 1 79.99 -38.20 3.01
CA MET A 1 78.75 -38.13 2.21
C MET A 1 78.25 -39.58 2.08
N PHE A 2 77.43 -40.07 3.01
CA PHE A 2 75.96 -39.97 3.12
C PHE A 2 75.15 -40.91 2.19
N HIS A 3 74.32 -41.74 2.85
CA HIS A 3 73.18 -42.59 2.41
C HIS A 3 73.52 -44.05 1.99
N SER A 4 73.10 -45.13 2.64
CA SER A 4 71.86 -45.56 3.37
C SER A 4 70.77 -46.18 2.48
N VAL A 5 70.64 -47.53 2.51
CA VAL A 5 69.44 -48.38 2.87
C VAL A 5 68.14 -48.23 2.02
N PRO A 6 67.25 -49.26 1.80
CA PRO A 6 67.38 -50.74 1.70
C PRO A 6 66.30 -51.39 0.72
N PRO A 7 65.60 -52.54 0.95
CA PRO A 7 65.06 -53.40 -0.12
C PRO A 7 63.50 -53.41 -0.16
N SER A 8 62.90 -54.33 -0.92
CA SER A 8 61.60 -55.02 -0.69
C SER A 8 60.64 -54.97 -1.89
N GLY A 9 60.64 -56.04 -2.70
CA GLY A 9 59.50 -56.41 -3.53
C GLY A 9 58.78 -57.58 -2.87
N LEU A 10 57.47 -57.42 -2.54
CA LEU A 10 56.47 -58.49 -2.30
C LEU A 10 55.20 -57.91 -1.64
N THR A 11 54.57 -56.86 -2.18
CA THR A 11 53.29 -56.34 -1.64
C THR A 11 52.31 -55.77 -2.69
N ALA A 12 52.49 -56.06 -3.97
CA ALA A 12 51.68 -55.43 -5.03
C ALA A 12 50.43 -56.21 -5.48
N LEU A 13 50.31 -57.52 -5.21
CA LEU A 13 49.26 -58.34 -5.85
C LEU A 13 47.96 -58.55 -5.07
N VAL A 14 47.88 -58.17 -3.79
CA VAL A 14 46.66 -58.42 -2.96
C VAL A 14 45.69 -57.23 -2.94
N ARG A 15 46.07 -56.05 -3.43
CA ARG A 15 45.24 -54.83 -3.36
C ARG A 15 44.31 -54.60 -4.57
N GLY A 16 44.45 -55.35 -5.66
CA GLY A 16 43.63 -55.17 -6.86
C GLY A 16 42.24 -55.82 -6.79
N PHE A 17 42.08 -56.90 -6.01
CA PHE A 17 40.83 -57.67 -5.99
C PHE A 17 39.78 -57.13 -4.99
N ALA A 18 40.20 -56.32 -4.02
CA ALA A 18 39.31 -55.78 -2.99
C ALA A 18 38.49 -54.54 -3.43
N LEU A 19 38.85 -53.89 -4.55
CA LEU A 19 38.17 -52.68 -5.03
C LEU A 19 37.06 -52.95 -6.07
N LEU A 20 36.98 -54.15 -6.63
CA LEU A 20 35.93 -54.54 -7.59
C LEU A 20 34.66 -55.10 -6.91
N ALA A 21 34.74 -55.52 -5.64
CA ALA A 21 33.61 -56.11 -4.92
C ALA A 21 32.73 -55.10 -4.17
N PHE A 22 33.18 -53.85 -3.97
CA PHE A 22 32.43 -52.83 -3.22
C PHE A 22 31.56 -51.91 -4.10
N GLY A 23 31.78 -51.91 -5.42
CA GLY A 23 31.08 -51.00 -6.36
C GLY A 23 29.71 -51.50 -6.87
N ALA A 24 29.35 -52.76 -6.60
CA ALA A 24 28.17 -53.40 -7.23
C ALA A 24 26.89 -53.41 -6.37
N SER A 25 26.91 -52.89 -5.14
CA SER A 25 25.86 -53.16 -4.14
C SER A 25 24.79 -52.07 -3.95
N LEU A 26 24.68 -51.06 -4.82
CA LEU A 26 23.77 -49.91 -4.59
C LEU A 26 22.67 -49.70 -5.63
N ALA A 27 22.45 -50.65 -6.55
CA ALA A 27 21.33 -50.58 -7.49
C ALA A 27 20.17 -51.49 -7.03
N THR A 28 19.46 -51.12 -5.97
CA THR A 28 18.16 -51.73 -5.66
C THR A 28 17.08 -51.12 -6.56
N PRO A 29 16.37 -51.92 -7.38
CA PRO A 29 15.23 -51.42 -8.12
C PRO A 29 14.11 -51.04 -7.15
N ALA A 30 13.59 -49.82 -7.25
CA ALA A 30 12.39 -49.40 -6.53
C ALA A 30 11.17 -50.10 -7.17
N PHE A 31 10.67 -51.15 -6.53
CA PHE A 31 9.42 -51.80 -6.93
C PHE A 31 8.24 -50.91 -6.59
N ALA A 32 7.31 -50.73 -7.53
CA ALA A 32 6.04 -50.05 -7.28
C ALA A 32 5.19 -50.90 -6.33
N GLU A 33 5.06 -50.45 -5.07
CA GLU A 33 4.31 -51.17 -4.04
C GLU A 33 2.80 -51.04 -4.31
N THR A 34 2.13 -52.17 -4.54
CA THR A 34 0.69 -52.22 -4.72
C THR A 34 0.00 -52.15 -3.37
N VAL A 35 -0.76 -51.09 -3.09
CA VAL A 35 -1.46 -50.93 -1.80
C VAL A 35 -2.91 -51.35 -1.94
N TYR A 36 -3.34 -52.29 -1.11
CA TYR A 36 -4.72 -52.76 -1.03
C TYR A 36 -5.45 -52.09 0.13
N ARG A 37 -6.72 -51.72 -0.08
CA ARG A 37 -7.61 -51.20 0.97
C ARG A 37 -8.85 -52.08 1.09
N TRP A 38 -9.17 -52.52 2.30
CA TRP A 38 -10.43 -53.21 2.61
C TRP A 38 -10.96 -52.79 3.98
N LYS A 39 -12.19 -53.21 4.30
CA LYS A 39 -12.77 -53.08 5.64
C LYS A 39 -12.95 -54.48 6.23
N ASP A 40 -12.61 -54.66 7.50
CA ASP A 40 -12.83 -55.93 8.23
C ASP A 40 -14.28 -56.08 8.74
N ALA A 41 -14.57 -57.19 9.42
CA ALA A 41 -15.91 -57.50 9.94
C ALA A 41 -16.38 -56.51 11.04
N GLN A 42 -15.45 -55.79 11.67
CA GLN A 42 -15.68 -54.76 12.67
C GLN A 42 -15.79 -53.36 12.04
N GLY A 43 -15.68 -53.25 10.71
CA GLY A 43 -15.79 -52.00 9.95
C GLY A 43 -14.52 -51.15 9.89
N ILE A 44 -13.38 -51.66 10.40
CA ILE A 44 -12.09 -50.98 10.44
C ILE A 44 -11.44 -51.05 9.06
N THR A 45 -10.91 -49.91 8.58
CA THR A 45 -10.24 -49.84 7.27
C THR A 45 -8.77 -50.22 7.41
N HIS A 46 -8.36 -51.23 6.66
CA HIS A 46 -6.98 -51.72 6.62
C HIS A 46 -6.32 -51.35 5.29
N TYR A 47 -5.01 -51.11 5.36
CA TYR A 47 -4.13 -50.88 4.21
C TYR A 47 -2.96 -51.85 4.29
N SER A 48 -2.67 -52.58 3.23
CA SER A 48 -1.56 -53.54 3.20
C SER A 48 -0.96 -53.62 1.79
N SER A 49 0.32 -53.96 1.70
CA SER A 49 0.98 -54.28 0.43
C SER A 49 0.79 -55.74 -0.03
N SER A 50 0.15 -56.55 0.81
CA SER A 50 -0.30 -57.90 0.48
C SER A 50 -1.82 -57.97 0.48
N PRO A 51 -2.45 -58.75 -0.43
CA PRO A 51 -3.89 -58.95 -0.43
C PRO A 51 -4.35 -59.57 0.91
N PRO A 52 -5.56 -59.25 1.41
CA PRO A 52 -6.04 -59.82 2.64
C PRO A 52 -6.23 -61.34 2.50
N PRO A 53 -6.07 -62.11 3.60
CA PRO A 53 -6.20 -63.56 3.58
C PRO A 53 -7.60 -64.03 3.17
N GLU A 54 -8.65 -63.26 3.48
CA GLU A 54 -10.03 -63.51 3.03
C GLU A 54 -10.77 -62.20 2.72
N GLY A 55 -11.66 -62.23 1.71
CA GLY A 55 -12.54 -61.12 1.33
C GLY A 55 -12.09 -60.30 0.11
N SER A 56 -12.97 -59.39 -0.34
CA SER A 56 -12.70 -58.51 -1.49
C SER A 56 -11.92 -57.26 -1.06
N ALA A 57 -10.68 -57.10 -1.53
CA ALA A 57 -9.91 -55.87 -1.40
C ALA A 57 -9.97 -55.01 -2.65
N ARG A 58 -9.91 -53.69 -2.48
CA ARG A 58 -9.72 -52.75 -3.58
C ARG A 58 -8.24 -52.38 -3.67
N GLN A 59 -7.61 -52.73 -4.79
CA GLN A 59 -6.29 -52.25 -5.13
C GLN A 59 -6.34 -50.72 -5.34
N LEU A 60 -5.45 -50.01 -4.68
CA LEU A 60 -5.23 -48.58 -4.88
C LEU A 60 -4.08 -48.40 -5.86
N ASP A 61 -4.40 -47.78 -6.98
CA ASP A 61 -3.41 -47.37 -7.97
C ASP A 61 -2.80 -46.04 -7.51
N LEU A 62 -1.68 -46.13 -6.80
CA LEU A 62 -0.96 -44.95 -6.31
C LEU A 62 -0.15 -44.39 -7.48
N LYS A 63 -0.57 -43.23 -8.00
CA LYS A 63 0.23 -42.50 -8.98
C LYS A 63 1.58 -42.15 -8.34
N PRO A 64 2.70 -42.46 -9.01
CA PRO A 64 4.01 -42.08 -8.51
C PRO A 64 4.06 -40.57 -8.30
N PRO A 65 4.77 -40.10 -7.24
CA PRO A 65 4.95 -38.67 -7.05
C PRO A 65 5.57 -38.06 -8.32
N PRO A 66 5.19 -36.82 -8.68
CA PRO A 66 5.79 -36.17 -9.84
C PRO A 66 7.31 -36.12 -9.65
N PRO A 67 8.08 -36.18 -10.75
CA PRO A 67 9.54 -36.13 -10.66
C PRO A 67 9.99 -34.87 -9.90
N PRO A 68 11.11 -34.94 -9.16
CA PRO A 68 11.68 -33.79 -8.48
C PRO A 68 11.83 -32.62 -9.46
N ARG A 69 11.29 -31.46 -9.10
CA ARG A 69 11.48 -30.24 -9.89
C ARG A 69 12.90 -29.74 -9.73
N ASP A 70 13.44 -29.11 -10.77
CA ASP A 70 14.73 -28.45 -10.70
C ASP A 70 14.63 -27.24 -9.76
N PRO A 71 15.35 -27.23 -8.62
CA PRO A 71 15.32 -26.12 -7.68
C PRO A 71 15.77 -24.78 -8.29
N ALA A 72 16.57 -24.80 -9.36
CA ALA A 72 16.99 -23.60 -10.08
C ALA A 72 15.86 -23.00 -10.91
N LEU A 73 15.06 -23.84 -11.61
CA LEU A 73 13.89 -23.39 -12.37
C LEU A 73 12.80 -22.84 -11.45
N ASP A 74 12.57 -23.49 -10.30
CA ASP A 74 11.63 -22.99 -9.31
C ASP A 74 12.08 -21.62 -8.76
N ARG A 75 13.38 -21.46 -8.44
CA ARG A 75 13.94 -20.17 -8.01
C ARG A 75 13.76 -19.08 -9.07
N GLN A 76 14.04 -19.39 -10.33
CA GLN A 76 13.88 -18.44 -11.44
C GLN A 76 12.41 -18.03 -11.61
N SER A 77 11.47 -18.98 -11.53
CA SER A 77 10.04 -18.69 -11.64
C SER A 77 9.54 -17.78 -10.50
N LEU A 78 10.04 -18.00 -9.27
CA LEU A 78 9.72 -17.16 -8.13
C LEU A 78 10.29 -15.76 -8.29
N GLN A 79 11.54 -15.64 -8.75
CA GLN A 79 12.17 -14.35 -9.04
C GLN A 79 11.38 -13.56 -10.09
N GLN A 80 10.98 -14.20 -11.19
CA GLN A 80 10.15 -13.56 -12.22
C GLN A 80 8.79 -13.09 -11.69
N ARG A 81 8.14 -13.89 -10.83
CA ARG A 81 6.88 -13.52 -10.18
C ARG A 81 7.05 -12.33 -9.24
N VAL A 82 8.13 -12.31 -8.44
CA VAL A 82 8.46 -11.20 -7.54
C VAL A 82 8.78 -9.94 -8.35
N GLU A 83 9.56 -10.05 -9.42
CA GLU A 83 9.88 -8.90 -10.26
C GLU A 83 8.63 -8.31 -10.93
N THR A 84 7.76 -9.18 -11.46
CA THR A 84 6.48 -8.77 -12.06
C THR A 84 5.58 -8.09 -11.02
N ALA A 85 5.46 -8.67 -9.82
CA ALA A 85 4.68 -8.09 -8.73
C ALA A 85 5.24 -6.73 -8.29
N ASN A 86 6.57 -6.60 -8.19
CA ASN A 86 7.23 -5.33 -7.86
C ASN A 86 6.98 -4.27 -8.93
N ARG A 87 7.06 -4.65 -10.22
CA ARG A 87 6.79 -3.75 -11.35
C ARG A 87 5.34 -3.26 -11.34
N GLN A 88 4.39 -4.18 -11.17
CA GLN A 88 2.97 -3.84 -11.05
C GLN A 88 2.69 -2.93 -9.86
N SER A 89 3.32 -3.20 -8.70
CA SER A 89 3.20 -2.34 -7.52
C SER A 89 3.77 -0.95 -7.77
N ALA A 90 4.92 -0.85 -8.44
CA ALA A 90 5.53 0.43 -8.78
C ALA A 90 4.68 1.23 -9.78
N GLU A 91 4.15 0.57 -10.82
CA GLU A 91 3.24 1.20 -11.79
C GLU A 91 1.93 1.66 -11.14
N GLN A 92 1.37 0.87 -10.22
CA GLN A 92 0.17 1.24 -9.50
C GLN A 92 0.41 2.47 -8.62
N LYS A 93 1.51 2.49 -7.86
CA LYS A 93 1.90 3.66 -7.04
C LYS A 93 2.16 4.89 -7.90
N ASP A 94 2.81 4.73 -9.06
CA ASP A 94 3.02 5.83 -10.00
C ASP A 94 1.68 6.38 -10.53
N ARG A 95 0.74 5.51 -10.92
CA ARG A 95 -0.61 5.92 -11.35
C ARG A 95 -1.38 6.63 -10.26
N GLU A 96 -1.37 6.09 -9.03
CA GLU A 96 -2.03 6.68 -7.87
C GLU A 96 -1.43 8.04 -7.53
N SER A 97 -0.09 8.16 -7.49
CA SER A 97 0.58 9.43 -7.21
C SER A 97 0.31 10.48 -8.28
N LYS A 98 0.29 10.09 -9.57
CA LYS A 98 -0.06 10.98 -10.68
C LYS A 98 -1.52 11.41 -10.63
N ALA A 99 -2.43 10.50 -10.28
CA ALA A 99 -3.84 10.82 -10.10
C ALA A 99 -4.04 11.82 -8.95
N ALA A 100 -3.43 11.55 -7.79
CA ALA A 100 -3.48 12.44 -6.63
C ALA A 100 -2.85 13.82 -6.93
N ALA A 101 -1.72 13.86 -7.64
CA ALA A 101 -1.09 15.12 -8.04
C ALA A 101 -1.99 15.94 -8.98
N ARG A 102 -2.65 15.29 -9.95
CA ARG A 102 -3.61 15.95 -10.86
C ARG A 102 -4.81 16.50 -10.10
N GLU A 103 -5.33 15.74 -9.14
CA GLU A 103 -6.44 16.16 -8.28
C GLU A 103 -6.05 17.38 -7.43
N GLN A 104 -4.87 17.34 -6.79
CA GLN A 104 -4.34 18.46 -6.02
C GLN A 104 -4.11 19.70 -6.88
N GLU A 105 -3.58 19.54 -8.09
CA GLU A 105 -3.38 20.65 -9.02
C GLU A 105 -4.71 21.26 -9.47
N ALA A 106 -5.72 20.43 -9.75
CA ALA A 106 -7.06 20.89 -10.10
C ALA A 106 -7.71 21.67 -8.94
N ALA A 107 -7.62 21.15 -7.71
CA ALA A 107 -8.11 21.84 -6.52
C ALA A 107 -7.36 23.17 -6.31
N ALA A 108 -6.04 23.19 -6.43
CA ALA A 108 -5.23 24.40 -6.30
C ALA A 108 -5.59 25.44 -7.38
N ARG A 109 -5.91 25.00 -8.60
CA ARG A 109 -6.37 25.88 -9.69
C ARG A 109 -7.70 26.55 -9.36
N VAL A 110 -8.67 25.81 -8.82
CA VAL A 110 -9.95 26.37 -8.36
C VAL A 110 -9.73 27.43 -7.28
N GLN A 111 -8.84 27.20 -6.32
CA GLN A 111 -8.50 28.18 -5.29
C GLN A 111 -7.86 29.44 -5.89
N ARG A 112 -6.87 29.29 -6.78
CA ARG A 112 -6.24 30.42 -7.48
C ARG A 112 -7.27 31.23 -8.28
N CYS A 113 -8.18 30.56 -8.99
CA CYS A 113 -9.26 31.22 -9.72
C CYS A 113 -10.17 32.03 -8.79
N GLY A 114 -10.53 31.48 -7.63
CA GLY A 114 -11.34 32.18 -6.62
C GLY A 114 -10.67 33.47 -6.12
N LEU A 115 -9.38 33.41 -5.80
CA LEU A 115 -8.60 34.57 -5.37
C LEU A 115 -8.49 35.63 -6.47
N ALA A 116 -8.18 35.23 -7.70
CA ALA A 116 -8.08 36.13 -8.84
C ALA A 116 -9.42 36.84 -9.14
N ARG A 117 -10.55 36.11 -9.05
CA ARG A 117 -11.90 36.69 -9.16
C ARG A 117 -12.14 37.75 -8.08
N GLN A 118 -11.77 37.48 -6.84
CA GLN A 118 -11.94 38.42 -5.73
C GLN A 118 -11.09 39.68 -5.92
N GLN A 119 -9.81 39.52 -6.25
CA GLN A 119 -8.88 40.62 -6.48
C GLN A 119 -9.36 41.53 -7.62
N LEU A 120 -9.73 40.91 -8.76
CA LEU A 120 -10.28 41.65 -9.89
C LEU A 120 -11.58 42.38 -9.52
N GLY A 121 -12.47 41.73 -8.74
CA GLY A 121 -13.69 42.34 -8.24
C GLY A 121 -13.45 43.57 -7.37
N VAL A 122 -12.51 43.50 -6.43
CA VAL A 122 -12.14 44.62 -5.54
C VAL A 122 -11.60 45.80 -6.35
N LEU A 123 -10.72 45.54 -7.32
CA LEU A 123 -10.19 46.58 -8.20
C LEU A 123 -11.27 47.17 -9.10
N LYS A 124 -12.27 46.39 -9.54
CA LYS A 124 -13.39 46.88 -10.36
C LYS A 124 -14.51 47.59 -9.59
N ALA A 125 -14.60 47.42 -8.28
CA ALA A 125 -15.70 47.93 -7.46
C ALA A 125 -15.78 49.46 -7.30
N GLY A 126 -14.86 50.24 -7.89
CA GLY A 126 -14.87 51.71 -7.84
C GLY A 126 -14.62 52.33 -6.45
N VAL A 127 -14.24 51.52 -5.46
CA VAL A 127 -13.90 51.98 -4.09
C VAL A 127 -12.40 52.25 -3.95
N PRO A 128 -11.95 53.14 -3.04
CA PRO A 128 -10.54 53.30 -2.75
C PRO A 128 -9.90 51.96 -2.34
N VAL A 129 -8.77 51.60 -2.96
CA VAL A 129 -8.04 50.36 -2.69
C VAL A 129 -6.66 50.72 -2.17
N TYR A 130 -6.18 49.95 -1.19
CA TYR A 130 -4.85 50.12 -0.64
C TYR A 130 -3.91 49.04 -1.18
N GLY A 131 -2.73 49.45 -1.60
CA GLY A 131 -1.62 48.58 -1.92
C GLY A 131 -0.57 48.56 -0.81
N ARG A 132 0.49 47.77 -1.04
CA ARG A 132 1.75 47.90 -0.30
C ARG A 132 2.63 48.88 -1.08
N GLY A 133 2.93 50.02 -0.48
CA GLY A 133 3.86 51.00 -1.04
C GLY A 133 5.30 50.48 -1.05
N SER A 134 6.19 51.19 -1.72
CA SER A 134 7.62 50.87 -1.82
C SER A 134 8.35 50.85 -0.47
N ASP A 135 7.81 51.54 0.55
CA ASP A 135 8.31 51.54 1.92
C ASP A 135 7.71 50.40 2.80
N GLY A 136 6.91 49.51 2.19
CA GLY A 136 6.23 48.41 2.85
C GLY A 136 4.97 48.82 3.62
N LYS A 137 4.62 50.12 3.67
CA LYS A 137 3.42 50.61 4.36
C LYS A 137 2.19 50.51 3.46
N ARG A 138 1.02 50.62 4.08
CA ARG A 138 -0.25 50.69 3.35
C ARG A 138 -0.42 52.10 2.80
N ALA A 139 -0.59 52.21 1.49
CA ALA A 139 -0.89 53.45 0.79
C ALA A 139 -2.09 53.24 -0.14
N TYR A 140 -2.87 54.28 -0.39
CA TYR A 140 -3.91 54.23 -1.43
C TYR A 140 -3.25 54.07 -2.79
N LEU A 141 -3.86 53.25 -3.64
CA LEU A 141 -3.49 53.19 -5.05
C LEU A 141 -3.99 54.45 -5.73
N ASP A 142 -3.10 55.16 -6.40
CA ASP A 142 -3.51 56.20 -7.34
C ASP A 142 -4.12 55.58 -8.61
N GLU A 143 -4.61 56.41 -9.53
CA GLU A 143 -5.29 55.94 -10.75
C GLU A 143 -4.36 55.14 -11.67
N ALA A 144 -3.09 55.53 -11.77
CA ALA A 144 -2.12 54.84 -12.61
C ALA A 144 -1.76 53.46 -12.01
N GLU A 145 -1.53 53.42 -10.71
CA GLU A 145 -1.29 52.17 -9.97
C GLU A 145 -2.50 51.24 -10.00
N ARG A 146 -3.72 51.79 -9.86
CA ARG A 146 -4.97 51.04 -9.93
C ARG A 146 -5.19 50.45 -11.32
N ARG A 147 -4.87 51.20 -12.38
CA ARG A 147 -4.92 50.70 -13.76
C ARG A 147 -3.91 49.58 -13.99
N ALA A 148 -2.66 49.74 -13.55
CA ALA A 148 -1.65 48.70 -13.66
C ALA A 148 -2.02 47.43 -12.87
N ALA A 149 -2.62 47.60 -11.68
CA ALA A 149 -3.13 46.50 -10.88
C ALA A 149 -4.31 45.79 -11.56
N LEU A 150 -5.20 46.53 -12.23
CA LEU A 150 -6.29 45.96 -13.03
C LEU A 150 -5.77 45.12 -14.19
N GLU A 151 -4.82 45.63 -14.97
CA GLU A 151 -4.22 44.90 -16.10
C GLU A 151 -3.56 43.59 -15.63
N SER A 152 -2.82 43.66 -14.51
CA SER A 152 -2.21 42.48 -13.88
C SER A 152 -3.27 41.48 -13.37
N ALA A 153 -4.28 41.95 -12.64
CA ALA A 153 -5.34 41.11 -12.10
C ALA A 153 -6.21 40.47 -13.20
N GLU A 154 -6.41 41.14 -14.33
CA GLU A 154 -7.10 40.56 -15.49
C GLU A 154 -6.28 39.46 -16.16
N ALA A 155 -4.96 39.62 -16.26
CA ALA A 155 -4.07 38.58 -16.75
C ALA A 155 -4.07 37.35 -15.82
N GLU A 156 -3.91 37.57 -14.52
CA GLU A 156 -3.99 36.53 -13.48
C GLU A 156 -5.33 35.81 -13.51
N PHE A 157 -6.44 36.53 -13.64
CA PHE A 157 -7.77 35.94 -13.75
C PHE A 157 -7.89 35.01 -14.96
N ARG A 158 -7.42 35.44 -16.15
CA ARG A 158 -7.46 34.61 -17.36
C ARG A 158 -6.65 33.32 -17.19
N GLU A 159 -5.46 33.42 -16.61
CA GLU A 159 -4.60 32.26 -16.39
C GLU A 159 -5.15 31.33 -15.31
N ALA A 160 -5.43 31.86 -14.12
CA ALA A 160 -5.85 31.08 -12.96
C ALA A 160 -7.21 30.39 -13.18
N CYS A 161 -8.13 31.04 -13.90
CA CYS A 161 -9.45 30.48 -14.19
C CYS A 161 -9.51 29.67 -15.50
N SER A 162 -8.39 29.49 -16.22
CA SER A 162 -8.38 28.66 -17.43
C SER A 162 -8.81 27.22 -17.11
N GLY A 163 -9.89 26.75 -17.74
CA GLY A 163 -10.47 25.43 -17.49
C GLY A 163 -11.31 25.30 -16.21
N VAL A 164 -11.62 26.41 -15.52
CA VAL A 164 -12.49 26.42 -14.34
C VAL A 164 -13.80 27.16 -14.68
N ASP A 165 -14.91 26.42 -14.74
CA ASP A 165 -16.23 27.00 -14.98
C ASP A 165 -16.93 27.47 -13.70
N ASP A 166 -18.03 28.21 -13.87
CA ASP A 166 -18.81 28.74 -12.75
C ASP A 166 -19.50 27.66 -11.90
N THR A 167 -19.80 26.51 -12.47
CA THR A 167 -20.44 25.41 -11.72
C THR A 167 -19.45 24.79 -10.74
N THR A 168 -18.21 24.60 -11.19
CA THR A 168 -17.07 24.13 -10.40
C THR A 168 -16.77 25.12 -9.27
N MET A 169 -16.73 26.42 -9.57
CA MET A 169 -16.53 27.45 -8.56
C MET A 169 -17.64 27.45 -7.50
N ARG A 170 -18.92 27.37 -7.90
CA ARG A 170 -20.04 27.32 -6.94
C ARG A 170 -20.01 26.05 -6.09
N ALA A 171 -19.61 24.91 -6.66
CA ALA A 171 -19.43 23.68 -5.90
C ALA A 171 -18.33 23.84 -4.84
N ALA A 172 -17.16 24.35 -5.24
CA ALA A 172 -16.04 24.60 -4.33
C ALA A 172 -16.40 25.60 -3.22
N THR A 173 -17.16 26.65 -3.52
CA THR A 173 -17.66 27.58 -2.49
C THR A 173 -18.61 26.90 -1.51
N ARG A 174 -19.51 26.02 -1.98
CA ARG A 174 -20.42 25.28 -1.09
C ARG A 174 -19.67 24.32 -0.18
N GLU A 175 -18.65 23.65 -0.72
CA GLU A 175 -17.77 22.77 0.04
C GLU A 175 -16.98 23.55 1.09
N ALA A 176 -16.29 24.63 0.72
CA ALA A 176 -15.57 25.49 1.65
C ALA A 176 -16.48 26.05 2.75
N ASN A 177 -17.72 26.44 2.41
CA ASN A 177 -18.71 26.89 3.41
C ASN A 177 -19.14 25.77 4.35
N ARG A 178 -19.30 24.54 3.86
CA ARG A 178 -19.61 23.36 4.68
C ARG A 178 -18.46 23.07 5.64
N ASP A 179 -17.23 23.14 5.14
CA ASP A 179 -16.00 22.88 5.90
C ASP A 179 -15.82 23.91 7.00
N MET A 180 -15.91 25.19 6.66
CA MET A 180 -15.85 26.29 7.62
C MET A 180 -16.94 26.15 8.69
N ARG A 181 -18.19 25.86 8.31
CA ARG A 181 -19.28 25.62 9.28
C ARG A 181 -18.99 24.44 10.19
N SER A 182 -18.51 23.32 9.66
CA SER A 182 -18.15 22.17 10.50
C SER A 182 -17.01 22.48 11.46
N ALA A 183 -16.01 23.25 11.03
CA ALA A 183 -14.90 23.67 11.88
C ALA A 183 -15.37 24.58 13.03
N ILE A 184 -16.23 25.56 12.73
CA ILE A 184 -16.83 26.45 13.75
C ILE A 184 -17.63 25.63 14.77
N LEU A 185 -18.54 24.77 14.30
CA LEU A 185 -19.35 23.94 15.21
C LEU A 185 -18.49 23.03 16.08
N CYS A 186 -17.45 22.42 15.51
CA CYS A 186 -16.52 21.61 16.28
C CYS A 186 -15.74 22.43 17.32
N ALA A 187 -15.33 23.66 16.99
CA ALA A 187 -14.68 24.56 17.94
C ALA A 187 -15.61 24.93 19.10
N ASP A 188 -16.86 25.32 18.80
CA ASP A 188 -17.88 25.64 19.81
C ASP A 188 -18.18 24.44 20.72
N ALA A 189 -18.25 23.23 20.16
CA ALA A 189 -18.47 22.01 20.94
C ALA A 189 -17.32 21.70 21.88
N ARG A 190 -16.07 21.87 21.42
CA ARG A 190 -14.88 21.73 22.26
C ARG A 190 -14.86 22.74 23.39
N GLU A 191 -15.20 23.99 23.10
CA GLU A 191 -15.30 25.03 24.12
C GLU A 191 -16.37 24.69 25.16
N ARG A 192 -17.54 24.21 24.71
CA ARG A 192 -18.62 23.80 25.62
C ARG A 192 -18.18 22.68 26.57
N VAL A 193 -17.47 21.66 26.07
CA VAL A 193 -16.89 20.61 26.93
C VAL A 193 -15.94 21.24 27.94
N ALA A 194 -15.02 22.09 27.49
CA ALA A 194 -14.04 22.74 28.36
C ALA A 194 -14.67 23.61 29.45
N GLN A 195 -15.78 24.29 29.15
CA GLN A 195 -16.55 25.08 30.11
C GLN A 195 -17.20 24.18 31.18
N LEU A 196 -17.83 23.07 30.77
CA LEU A 196 -18.51 22.15 31.70
C LEU A 196 -17.53 21.39 32.61
N THR A 197 -16.31 21.14 32.15
CA THR A 197 -15.26 20.45 32.93
C THR A 197 -14.37 21.39 33.73
N ARG A 198 -14.58 22.72 33.67
CA ARG A 198 -13.77 23.69 34.40
C ARG A 198 -13.97 23.51 35.91
N SER A 199 -12.91 23.70 36.69
CA SER A 199 -12.98 23.70 38.16
C SER A 199 -13.93 24.80 38.65
N GLY A 200 -14.86 24.47 39.55
CA GLY A 200 -15.84 25.40 40.12
C GLY A 200 -17.20 25.42 39.40
N THR A 201 -17.33 24.74 38.27
CA THR A 201 -18.62 24.58 37.56
C THR A 201 -19.40 23.41 38.17
N ARG A 202 -20.69 23.62 38.51
CA ARG A 202 -21.59 22.55 39.00
C ARG A 202 -22.33 21.88 37.84
N ALA A 203 -21.61 21.38 36.84
CA ALA A 203 -22.20 20.61 35.74
C ALA A 203 -22.46 19.15 36.18
N SER A 204 -23.58 18.55 35.76
CA SER A 204 -23.84 17.14 36.04
C SER A 204 -22.97 16.23 35.15
N SER A 205 -22.70 15.00 35.61
CA SER A 205 -21.99 14.00 34.80
C SER A 205 -22.76 13.61 33.53
N GLU A 206 -24.09 13.75 33.53
CA GLU A 206 -24.90 13.57 32.32
C GLU A 206 -24.68 14.70 31.31
N ASP A 207 -24.64 15.96 31.77
CA ASP A 207 -24.39 17.11 30.90
C ASP A 207 -23.01 17.05 30.23
N ILE A 208 -21.99 16.65 30.99
CA ILE A 208 -20.64 16.45 30.47
C ILE A 208 -20.63 15.36 29.39
N ARG A 209 -21.26 14.21 29.65
CA ARG A 209 -21.37 13.12 28.66
C ARG A 209 -22.14 13.54 27.41
N ARG A 210 -23.24 14.29 27.55
CA ARG A 210 -24.01 14.81 26.41
C ARG A 210 -23.19 15.79 25.57
N ALA A 211 -22.42 16.68 26.22
CA ALA A 211 -21.55 17.61 25.52
C ALA A 211 -20.39 16.91 24.81
N GLN A 212 -19.78 15.89 25.43
CA GLN A 212 -18.75 15.06 24.82
C GLN A 212 -19.27 14.31 23.59
N ALA A 213 -20.42 13.65 23.70
CA ALA A 213 -21.04 12.96 22.56
C ALA A 213 -21.42 13.92 21.42
N ALA A 214 -21.90 15.13 21.75
CA ALA A 214 -22.17 16.16 20.75
C ALA A 214 -20.89 16.64 20.05
N MET A 215 -19.80 16.82 20.81
CA MET A 215 -18.48 17.17 20.26
C MET A 215 -17.96 16.07 19.33
N GLU A 216 -18.00 14.81 19.73
CA GLU A 216 -17.60 13.67 18.88
C GLU A 216 -18.37 13.66 17.56
N LYS A 217 -19.70 13.87 17.62
CA LYS A 217 -20.54 13.93 16.43
C LYS A 217 -20.23 15.12 15.51
N GLN A 218 -19.89 16.28 16.08
CA GLN A 218 -19.64 17.51 15.30
C GLN A 218 -18.19 17.60 14.79
N CYS A 219 -17.25 16.96 15.47
CA CYS A 219 -15.83 16.96 15.12
C CYS A 219 -15.39 15.73 14.30
N GLY A 220 -16.17 14.65 14.28
CA GLY A 220 -15.88 13.45 13.50
C GLY A 220 -16.15 13.67 12.01
N ARG A 221 -15.07 13.87 11.24
CA ARG A 221 -15.02 13.57 9.81
C ARG A 221 -14.10 12.36 9.61
#